data_AF-A0A517NVU2-F1
#
_entry.id   AF-A0A517NVU2-F1
#
_cell.length_a   1.000
_cell.length_b   1.000
_cell.length_c   1.000
_cell.angle_alpha   90.00
_cell.angle_beta   90.00
_cell.angle_gamma   90.00
#
_symmetry.space_group_name_H-M   'P 1'
#
loop_
_entity.id
_entity.type
_entity.pdbx_description
1 polymer ?
#
loop_
_entity_poly.entity_id
_entity_poly.type
_entity_poly.pdbx_seq_one_letter_code
_entity_poly.pdbx_strand_id
1 'polypeptide(L)'
;MLRYVPTALSCLMVLSCAWADEPCSGVDAPKSKPNAKPSARITATTCKFTFPVDDLDQTWEWGVSPLNACEYSWMVTVKLKEATFQIGVSHFNAFGIAQSGSFDDFLRASQADVWKLKPDKQGATVVDGIKVICKSNGPALEITVDDADWSAAVFAQRPALVKLQTTGTRLKKSEHAVKIKYKSD
;
A
#
# COMPACT_ATOMS: atom_id res chain seq x y z
N MET A 1 -73.70 -22.30 7.59
CA MET A 1 -73.58 -23.19 8.77
C MET A 1 -72.77 -22.48 9.84
N LEU A 2 -73.41 -22.20 10.98
CA LEU A 2 -72.82 -21.96 12.31
C LEU A 2 -72.07 -23.24 12.76
N ARG A 3 -71.09 -23.35 13.67
CA ARG A 3 -70.43 -22.62 14.79
C ARG A 3 -69.04 -23.31 14.94
N TYR A 4 -68.00 -22.81 15.61
CA TYR A 4 -67.80 -22.91 17.07
C TYR A 4 -66.38 -22.38 17.44
N VAL A 5 -66.30 -21.60 18.52
CA VAL A 5 -65.12 -21.22 19.34
C VAL A 5 -65.67 -21.40 20.77
N PRO A 6 -64.99 -21.98 21.81
CA PRO A 6 -63.84 -21.33 22.49
C PRO A 6 -62.89 -22.17 23.40
N THR A 7 -61.85 -21.49 23.96
CA THR A 7 -61.22 -21.65 25.31
C THR A 7 -60.49 -22.97 25.67
N ALA A 8 -59.50 -23.08 26.57
CA ALA A 8 -58.63 -22.19 27.38
C ALA A 8 -57.60 -23.06 28.16
N LEU A 9 -56.50 -22.41 28.60
CA LEU A 9 -55.72 -22.59 29.84
C LEU A 9 -55.24 -23.98 30.35
N SER A 10 -53.92 -24.08 30.57
CA SER A 10 -53.24 -24.27 31.88
C SER A 10 -51.76 -24.62 31.63
N CYS A 11 -50.78 -23.77 31.94
CA CYS A 11 -50.12 -23.54 33.24
C CYS A 11 -49.39 -24.77 33.80
N LEU A 12 -48.06 -24.77 33.67
CA LEU A 12 -47.16 -25.36 34.67
C LEU A 12 -45.80 -24.63 34.59
N MET A 13 -45.53 -23.83 35.62
CA MET A 13 -44.20 -23.32 35.92
C MET A 13 -43.37 -24.45 36.52
N VAL A 14 -42.08 -24.51 36.14
CA VAL A 14 -41.05 -25.10 37.00
C VAL A 14 -39.98 -24.02 37.18
N LEU A 15 -39.83 -23.59 38.43
CA LEU A 15 -38.71 -22.79 38.91
C LEU A 15 -37.44 -23.66 38.91
N SER A 16 -36.32 -23.07 38.47
CA SER A 16 -34.99 -23.42 38.97
C SER A 16 -34.17 -22.15 39.18
N CYS A 17 -33.48 -22.14 40.32
CA CYS A 17 -32.81 -20.99 40.92
C CYS A 17 -31.52 -20.54 40.20
N ALA A 18 -31.26 -19.25 40.41
CA ALA A 18 -30.10 -18.42 40.12
C ALA A 18 -28.70 -19.04 40.34
N TRP A 19 -27.70 -18.58 39.56
CA TRP A 19 -26.55 -17.77 40.03
C TRP A 19 -25.66 -17.28 38.87
N ALA A 20 -25.23 -16.02 39.00
CA ALA A 20 -23.99 -15.37 38.57
C ALA A 20 -23.45 -15.46 37.13
N ASP A 21 -23.26 -14.26 36.56
CA ASP A 21 -22.11 -13.75 35.82
C ASP A 21 -21.43 -14.61 34.74
N GLU A 22 -21.50 -14.13 33.49
CA GLU A 22 -20.33 -13.58 32.77
C GLU A 22 -20.79 -12.85 31.50
N PRO A 23 -20.37 -11.59 31.26
CA PRO A 23 -20.57 -10.97 29.95
C PRO A 23 -19.71 -11.74 28.95
N CYS A 24 -20.33 -12.31 27.90
CA CYS A 24 -19.61 -12.91 26.79
C CYS A 24 -18.54 -11.94 26.29
N SER A 25 -17.30 -12.34 26.56
CA SER A 25 -16.03 -11.77 26.14
C SER A 25 -16.14 -11.08 24.79
N GLY A 26 -15.66 -9.83 24.75
CA GLY A 26 -15.47 -9.07 23.53
C GLY A 26 -14.75 -9.93 22.49
N VAL A 27 -15.32 -9.95 21.29
CA VAL A 27 -14.56 -10.27 20.09
C VAL A 27 -13.64 -9.09 19.89
N ASP A 28 -12.43 -9.17 20.46
CA ASP A 28 -11.33 -8.32 20.06
C ASP A 28 -11.20 -8.49 18.54
N ALA A 29 -11.63 -7.47 17.80
CA ALA A 29 -11.29 -7.34 16.39
C ALA A 29 -9.77 -7.58 16.26
N PRO A 30 -9.32 -8.39 15.29
CA PRO A 30 -7.91 -8.73 15.17
C PRO A 30 -7.11 -7.43 15.16
N LYS A 31 -6.27 -7.25 16.20
CA LYS A 31 -5.41 -6.09 16.36
C LYS A 31 -4.64 -5.91 15.05
N SER A 32 -4.97 -4.83 14.34
CA SER A 32 -4.27 -4.43 13.13
C SER A 32 -2.77 -4.43 13.43
N LYS A 33 -2.01 -5.19 12.64
CA LYS A 33 -0.54 -5.19 12.71
C LYS A 33 -0.09 -3.72 12.71
N PRO A 34 0.91 -3.32 13.52
CA PRO A 34 1.33 -1.92 13.57
C PRO A 34 1.65 -1.45 12.15
N ASN A 35 0.87 -0.49 11.65
CA ASN A 35 1.05 0.07 10.31
C ASN A 35 2.50 0.53 10.16
N ALA A 36 3.19 0.00 9.15
CA ALA A 36 4.56 0.37 8.88
C ALA A 36 4.67 1.89 8.70
N LYS A 37 5.71 2.52 9.25
CA LYS A 37 5.90 3.96 9.04
C LYS A 37 6.62 4.20 7.72
N PRO A 38 6.26 5.24 6.96
CA PRO A 38 6.98 5.60 5.75
C PRO A 38 8.44 5.90 6.09
N SER A 39 9.37 5.34 5.32
CA SER A 39 10.79 5.41 5.63
C SER A 39 11.67 5.47 4.38
N ALA A 40 12.86 6.06 4.51
CA ALA A 40 13.86 6.14 3.45
C ALA A 40 15.25 5.86 4.02
N ARG A 41 15.97 4.92 3.42
CA ARG A 41 17.34 4.54 3.79
C ARG A 41 18.19 4.47 2.54
N ILE A 42 19.36 5.10 2.58
CA ILE A 42 20.31 5.12 1.45
C ILE A 42 21.70 4.73 1.96
N THR A 43 22.33 3.76 1.30
CA THR A 43 23.74 3.38 1.46
C THR A 43 24.49 3.68 0.17
N ALA A 44 25.79 3.43 0.11
CA ALA A 44 26.55 3.63 -1.12
C ALA A 44 26.07 2.69 -2.25
N THR A 45 25.54 1.52 -1.90
CA THR A 45 25.16 0.48 -2.87
C THR A 45 23.66 0.29 -3.06
N THR A 46 22.81 0.85 -2.19
CA THR A 46 21.37 0.59 -2.25
C THR A 46 20.53 1.77 -1.73
N CYS A 47 19.43 2.05 -2.43
CA CYS A 47 18.36 2.91 -1.92
C CYS A 47 17.11 2.09 -1.61
N LYS A 48 16.57 2.25 -0.40
CA LYS A 48 15.36 1.56 0.06
C LYS A 48 14.33 2.54 0.58
N PHE A 49 13.11 2.38 0.14
CA PHE A 49 11.96 3.19 0.54
C PHE A 49 10.83 2.28 0.98
N THR A 50 10.15 2.67 2.06
CA THR A 50 9.07 1.88 2.64
C THR A 50 7.80 2.71 2.62
N PHE A 51 6.72 2.14 2.09
CA PHE A 51 5.38 2.70 2.17
C PHE A 51 4.49 1.81 3.05
N PRO A 52 3.72 2.39 4.00
CA PRO A 52 2.58 1.67 4.55
C PRO A 52 1.63 1.28 3.42
N VAL A 53 1.10 0.06 3.51
CA VAL A 53 0.01 -0.41 2.67
C VAL A 53 -1.08 -0.91 3.59
N ASP A 54 -2.23 -0.26 3.56
CA ASP A 54 -3.40 -0.71 4.30
C ASP A 54 -3.91 -2.01 3.68
N ASP A 55 -4.26 -2.98 4.52
CA ASP A 55 -4.85 -4.26 4.12
C ASP A 55 -4.05 -5.02 3.04
N LEU A 56 -2.71 -5.12 3.22
CA LEU A 56 -1.83 -5.79 2.25
C LEU A 56 -2.25 -7.25 1.96
N ASP A 57 -2.81 -7.94 2.95
CA ASP A 57 -3.26 -9.33 2.88
C ASP A 57 -4.62 -9.50 2.13
N GLN A 58 -5.23 -8.42 1.63
CA GLN A 58 -6.48 -8.48 0.86
C GLN A 58 -6.28 -9.06 -0.56
N THR A 59 -7.39 -9.39 -1.24
CA THR A 59 -7.37 -9.63 -2.68
C THR A 59 -7.29 -8.30 -3.42
N TRP A 60 -6.21 -8.09 -4.17
CA TRP A 60 -6.00 -6.91 -4.98
C TRP A 60 -6.66 -7.11 -6.34
N GLU A 61 -7.31 -6.06 -6.84
CA GLU A 61 -7.93 -6.04 -8.17
C GLU A 61 -7.33 -4.94 -9.00
N TRP A 62 -7.05 -5.21 -10.27
CA TRP A 62 -6.54 -4.22 -11.22
C TRP A 62 -7.16 -4.42 -12.61
N GLY A 63 -7.05 -3.41 -13.47
CA GLY A 63 -7.69 -3.38 -14.78
C GLY A 63 -9.19 -3.06 -14.75
N VAL A 64 -9.67 -2.44 -13.68
CA VAL A 64 -11.11 -2.27 -13.34
C VAL A 64 -11.61 -0.82 -13.44
N SER A 65 -10.69 0.14 -13.51
CA SER A 65 -10.96 1.57 -13.74
C SER A 65 -11.12 1.87 -15.24
N PRO A 66 -11.49 3.08 -15.67
CA PRO A 66 -11.49 3.43 -17.08
C PRO A 66 -10.13 3.20 -17.77
N LEU A 67 -10.16 3.02 -19.09
CA LEU A 67 -8.95 2.87 -19.90
C LEU A 67 -7.97 4.02 -19.67
N ASN A 68 -6.69 3.68 -19.61
CA ASN A 68 -5.55 4.56 -19.36
C ASN A 68 -5.56 5.28 -17.99
N ALA A 69 -6.47 4.92 -17.09
CA ALA A 69 -6.43 5.42 -15.72
C ALA A 69 -5.25 4.81 -14.95
N CYS A 70 -4.54 5.64 -14.18
CA CYS A 70 -3.59 5.17 -13.18
C CYS A 70 -4.38 4.68 -11.96
N GLU A 71 -4.37 3.38 -11.73
CA GLU A 71 -5.15 2.76 -10.67
C GLU A 71 -4.43 2.82 -9.32
N TYR A 72 -3.14 2.52 -9.37
CA TYR A 72 -2.27 2.39 -8.22
C TYR A 72 -0.92 3.03 -8.55
N SER A 73 -0.37 3.80 -7.61
CA SER A 73 0.92 4.46 -7.78
C SER A 73 1.55 4.75 -6.43
N TRP A 74 2.78 4.26 -6.23
CA TRP A 74 3.64 4.61 -5.10
C TRP A 74 4.94 5.15 -5.65
N MET A 75 5.19 6.44 -5.44
CA MET A 75 6.30 7.17 -6.04
C MET A 75 7.14 7.86 -4.98
N VAL A 76 8.45 7.73 -5.12
CA VAL A 76 9.47 8.44 -4.34
C VAL A 76 10.05 9.53 -5.21
N THR A 77 9.87 10.79 -4.82
CA THR A 77 10.53 11.91 -5.49
C THR A 77 11.84 12.22 -4.78
N VAL A 78 12.95 12.15 -5.52
CA VAL A 78 14.30 12.50 -5.07
C VAL A 78 14.77 13.73 -5.85
N LYS A 79 15.10 14.81 -5.13
CA LYS A 79 15.69 16.01 -5.74
C LYS A 79 17.20 15.97 -5.57
N LEU A 80 17.92 15.91 -6.69
CA LEU A 80 19.36 16.04 -6.78
C LEU A 80 19.72 17.44 -7.31
N LYS A 81 21.00 17.80 -7.35
CA LYS A 81 21.44 19.16 -7.70
C LYS A 81 20.91 19.62 -9.08
N GLU A 82 20.96 18.75 -10.07
CA GLU A 82 20.67 19.10 -11.47
C GLU A 82 19.34 18.55 -11.99
N ALA A 83 18.71 17.63 -11.25
CA ALA A 83 17.52 16.93 -11.72
C ALA A 83 16.64 16.45 -10.57
N THR A 84 15.37 16.24 -10.88
CA THR A 84 14.42 15.58 -9.98
C THR A 84 14.03 14.25 -10.59
N PHE A 85 14.04 13.20 -9.78
CA PHE A 85 13.69 11.85 -10.19
C PHE A 85 12.45 11.38 -9.43
N GLN A 86 11.61 10.59 -10.09
CA GLN A 86 10.60 9.76 -9.47
C GLN A 86 11.03 8.30 -9.59
N ILE A 87 10.85 7.54 -8.52
CA ILE A 87 11.22 6.13 -8.45
C ILE A 87 10.04 5.42 -7.83
N GLY A 88 9.59 4.33 -8.42
CA GLY A 88 8.48 3.63 -7.80
C GLY A 88 7.78 2.66 -8.72
N VAL A 89 6.55 2.34 -8.35
CA VAL A 89 5.69 1.40 -9.06
C VAL A 89 4.36 2.05 -9.36
N SER A 90 3.86 1.82 -10.57
CA SER A 90 2.52 2.23 -10.99
C SER A 90 1.86 1.18 -11.86
N HIS A 91 0.54 1.09 -11.75
CA HIS A 91 -0.31 0.29 -12.61
C HIS A 91 -1.30 1.19 -13.36
N PHE A 92 -1.24 1.17 -14.69
CA PHE A 92 -2.19 1.82 -15.57
C PHE A 92 -3.10 0.78 -16.20
N ASN A 93 -4.41 1.02 -16.23
CA ASN A 93 -5.33 0.14 -16.91
C ASN A 93 -5.24 0.33 -18.44
N ALA A 94 -4.31 -0.35 -19.09
CA ALA A 94 -4.12 -0.23 -20.54
C ALA A 94 -5.23 -0.91 -21.36
N PHE A 95 -5.86 -1.98 -20.84
CA PHE A 95 -6.68 -2.88 -21.66
C PHE A 95 -8.13 -3.04 -21.18
N GLY A 96 -8.49 -2.57 -19.98
CA GLY A 96 -9.84 -2.77 -19.44
C GLY A 96 -10.13 -4.21 -19.03
N ILE A 97 -9.09 -5.04 -18.86
CA ILE A 97 -9.22 -6.45 -18.51
C ILE A 97 -8.99 -6.59 -17.01
N ALA A 98 -10.10 -6.79 -16.29
CA ALA A 98 -10.09 -7.00 -14.86
C ALA A 98 -9.31 -8.28 -14.49
N GLN A 99 -8.43 -8.14 -13.50
CA GLN A 99 -7.60 -9.19 -12.94
C GLN A 99 -7.55 -9.03 -11.41
N SER A 100 -7.23 -10.11 -10.71
CA SER A 100 -7.07 -10.07 -9.26
C SER A 100 -6.05 -11.09 -8.77
N GLY A 101 -5.55 -10.88 -7.55
CA GLY A 101 -4.54 -11.74 -6.93
C GLY A 101 -4.02 -11.20 -5.62
N SER A 102 -2.89 -11.74 -5.16
CA SER A 102 -2.15 -11.20 -4.01
C SER A 102 -1.49 -9.86 -4.34
N PHE A 103 -1.01 -9.15 -3.32
CA PHE A 103 -0.25 -7.91 -3.54
C PHE A 103 1.00 -8.15 -4.39
N ASP A 104 1.71 -9.26 -4.18
CA ASP A 104 2.89 -9.58 -4.98
C ASP A 104 2.55 -9.96 -6.43
N ASP A 105 1.37 -10.55 -6.69
CA ASP A 105 0.87 -10.77 -8.06
C ASP A 105 0.61 -9.43 -8.76
N PHE A 106 -0.06 -8.51 -8.06
CA PHE A 106 -0.31 -7.15 -8.51
C PHE A 106 1.01 -6.39 -8.81
N LEU A 107 2.01 -6.49 -7.93
CA LEU A 107 3.31 -5.85 -8.14
C LEU A 107 4.00 -6.38 -9.39
N ARG A 108 3.91 -7.69 -9.69
CA ARG A 108 4.45 -8.27 -10.93
C ARG A 108 3.70 -7.82 -12.18
N ALA A 109 2.41 -7.51 -12.08
CA ALA A 109 1.61 -6.95 -13.17
C ALA A 109 1.80 -5.43 -13.35
N SER A 110 2.58 -4.78 -12.47
CA SER A 110 2.79 -3.34 -12.47
C SER A 110 4.13 -2.95 -13.10
N GLN A 111 4.25 -1.69 -13.49
CA GLN A 111 5.50 -1.12 -13.99
C GLN A 111 6.29 -0.50 -12.83
N ALA A 112 7.57 -0.85 -12.69
CA ALA A 112 8.48 -0.25 -11.71
C ALA A 112 9.75 0.25 -12.39
N ASP A 113 10.01 1.56 -12.30
CA ASP A 113 11.12 2.22 -12.99
C ASP A 113 11.65 3.44 -12.22
N VAL A 114 12.72 4.03 -12.76
CA VAL A 114 13.17 5.39 -12.43
C VAL A 114 12.80 6.32 -13.59
N TRP A 115 12.18 7.44 -13.26
CA TRP A 115 11.82 8.49 -14.20
C TRP A 115 12.53 9.79 -13.85
N LYS A 116 13.18 10.42 -14.83
CA LYS A 116 13.70 11.79 -14.70
C LYS A 116 12.58 12.77 -15.05
N LEU A 117 12.20 13.62 -14.10
CA LEU A 117 11.19 14.65 -14.34
C LEU A 117 11.77 15.73 -15.26
N LYS A 118 10.95 16.18 -16.21
CA LYS A 118 11.33 17.30 -17.08
C LYS A 118 11.41 18.60 -16.27
N PRO A 119 12.28 19.55 -16.66
CA PRO A 119 12.42 20.83 -15.95
C PRO A 119 11.12 21.64 -15.87
N ASP A 120 10.27 21.52 -16.88
CA ASP A 120 8.95 22.16 -16.97
C ASP A 120 7.86 21.46 -16.10
N LYS A 121 8.22 20.34 -15.46
CA LYS A 121 7.34 19.47 -14.67
C LYS A 121 6.19 18.84 -15.47
N GLN A 122 6.23 18.89 -16.80
CA GLN A 122 5.22 18.33 -17.69
C GLN A 122 5.69 16.98 -18.24
N GLY A 123 5.66 15.99 -17.35
CA GLY A 123 6.00 14.61 -17.63
C GLY A 123 7.41 14.23 -17.22
N ALA A 124 7.81 13.02 -17.62
CA ALA A 124 9.07 12.41 -17.24
C ALA A 124 9.58 11.49 -18.35
N THR A 125 10.87 11.18 -18.32
CA THR A 125 11.49 10.19 -19.19
C THR A 125 12.02 9.04 -18.34
N VAL A 126 11.81 7.80 -18.77
CA VAL A 126 12.43 6.63 -18.12
C VAL A 126 13.96 6.80 -18.16
N VAL A 127 14.62 6.40 -17.09
CA VAL A 127 16.07 6.30 -17.01
C VAL A 127 16.44 4.84 -17.19
N ASP A 128 16.95 4.51 -18.37
CA ASP A 128 17.27 3.14 -18.74
C ASP A 128 18.38 2.54 -17.87
N GLY A 129 18.35 1.21 -17.73
CA GLY A 129 19.40 0.44 -17.05
C GLY A 129 19.29 0.37 -15.52
N ILE A 130 18.43 1.18 -14.89
CA ILE A 130 18.27 1.16 -13.44
C ILE A 130 17.16 0.19 -13.03
N LYS A 131 17.54 -0.86 -12.29
CA LYS A 131 16.62 -1.87 -11.81
C LYS A 131 15.92 -1.42 -10.52
N VAL A 132 14.59 -1.37 -10.55
CA VAL A 132 13.75 -1.12 -9.37
C VAL A 132 13.05 -2.42 -8.97
N ILE A 133 13.21 -2.82 -7.71
CA ILE A 133 12.59 -4.02 -7.14
C ILE A 133 11.53 -3.57 -6.15
N CYS A 134 10.30 -4.05 -6.35
CA CYS A 134 9.17 -3.83 -5.46
C CYS A 134 8.73 -5.16 -4.85
N LYS A 135 8.55 -5.20 -3.53
CA LYS A 135 8.07 -6.40 -2.82
C LYS A 135 7.28 -6.03 -1.57
N SER A 136 6.42 -6.93 -1.13
CA SER A 136 5.90 -6.90 0.23
C SER A 136 7.02 -7.12 1.25
N ASN A 137 6.97 -6.40 2.38
CA ASN A 137 7.83 -6.60 3.54
C ASN A 137 7.02 -6.34 4.81
N GLY A 138 6.39 -7.39 5.34
CA GLY A 138 5.37 -7.24 6.39
C GLY A 138 4.17 -6.43 5.87
N PRO A 139 3.62 -5.46 6.63
CA PRO A 139 2.48 -4.64 6.22
C PRO A 139 2.90 -3.46 5.33
N ALA A 140 3.92 -3.62 4.50
CA ALA A 140 4.54 -2.54 3.75
C ALA A 140 4.97 -2.95 2.35
N LEU A 141 4.99 -1.97 1.46
CA LEU A 141 5.71 -2.02 0.20
C LEU A 141 7.15 -1.54 0.44
N GLU A 142 8.13 -2.37 0.10
CA GLU A 142 9.54 -1.99 0.00
C GLU A 142 9.92 -1.78 -1.47
N ILE A 143 10.39 -0.58 -1.80
CA ILE A 143 10.96 -0.23 -3.10
C ILE A 143 12.47 -0.13 -2.93
N THR A 144 13.20 -0.97 -3.65
CA THR A 144 14.66 -1.03 -3.65
C THR A 144 15.19 -0.65 -5.03
N VAL A 145 16.13 0.28 -5.09
CA VAL A 145 16.92 0.51 -6.31
C VAL A 145 18.15 -0.39 -6.23
N ASP A 146 18.21 -1.36 -7.14
CA ASP A 146 19.25 -2.38 -7.27
C ASP A 146 20.26 -1.94 -8.34
N ASP A 147 20.86 -0.78 -8.11
CA ASP A 147 21.86 -0.15 -8.99
C ASP A 147 22.86 0.62 -8.12
N ALA A 148 24.11 0.15 -8.11
CA ALA A 148 25.16 0.66 -7.25
C ALA A 148 25.64 2.05 -7.68
N ASP A 149 25.76 2.30 -9.00
CA ASP A 149 26.23 3.58 -9.52
C ASP A 149 25.21 4.68 -9.24
N TRP A 150 23.93 4.38 -9.45
CA TRP A 150 22.84 5.29 -9.12
C TRP A 150 22.78 5.55 -7.61
N SER A 151 22.83 4.49 -6.80
CA SER A 151 22.78 4.62 -5.34
C SER A 151 23.97 5.43 -4.80
N ALA A 152 25.18 5.21 -5.33
CA ALA A 152 26.38 5.97 -4.98
C ALA A 152 26.24 7.44 -5.35
N ALA A 153 25.69 7.74 -6.53
CA ALA A 153 25.44 9.12 -6.98
C ALA A 153 24.45 9.85 -6.07
N VAL A 154 23.38 9.18 -5.61
CA VAL A 154 22.43 9.74 -4.65
C VAL A 154 23.06 9.88 -3.25
N PHE A 155 23.81 8.87 -2.81
CA PHE A 155 24.49 8.88 -1.51
C PHE A 155 25.50 10.02 -1.40
N ALA A 156 26.27 10.29 -2.46
CA ALA A 156 27.25 11.37 -2.51
C ALA A 156 26.60 12.77 -2.41
N GLN A 157 25.42 12.95 -2.99
CA GLN A 157 24.71 14.23 -2.97
C GLN A 157 23.96 14.52 -1.67
N ARG A 158 23.71 13.50 -0.85
CA ARG A 158 23.05 13.59 0.46
C ARG A 158 21.78 14.46 0.51
N PRO A 159 20.76 14.24 -0.34
CA PRO A 159 19.47 14.89 -0.16
C PRO A 159 18.92 14.68 1.27
N ALA A 160 18.49 15.75 1.94
CA ALA A 160 18.03 15.65 3.32
C ALA A 160 16.70 14.89 3.46
N LEU A 161 15.84 14.97 2.44
CA LEU A 161 14.49 14.43 2.42
C LEU A 161 14.13 13.89 1.04
N VAL A 162 13.20 12.94 1.04
CA VAL A 162 12.46 12.49 -0.14
C VAL A 162 10.97 12.70 0.08
N LYS A 163 10.22 12.76 -1.02
CA LYS A 163 8.76 12.84 -0.98
C LYS A 163 8.18 11.51 -1.40
N LEU A 164 7.48 10.84 -0.49
CA LEU A 164 6.74 9.61 -0.76
C LEU A 164 5.30 9.99 -1.09
N GLN A 165 4.79 9.55 -2.23
CA GLN A 165 3.43 9.83 -2.68
C GLN A 165 2.71 8.53 -3.00
N THR A 166 1.48 8.41 -2.52
CA THR A 166 0.54 7.36 -2.94
C THR A 166 -0.59 8.03 -3.70
N THR A 167 -0.86 7.58 -4.92
CA THR A 167 -1.93 8.11 -5.78
C THR A 167 -2.56 7.00 -6.61
N GLY A 168 -3.61 7.33 -7.36
CA GLY A 168 -4.34 6.39 -8.20
C GLY A 168 -5.84 6.45 -7.93
N THR A 169 -6.65 5.86 -8.81
CA THR A 169 -8.11 5.79 -8.65
C THR A 169 -8.54 4.83 -7.55
N ARG A 170 -7.70 3.86 -7.20
CA ARG A 170 -7.98 2.78 -6.25
C ARG A 170 -7.33 2.99 -4.88
N LEU A 171 -6.57 4.08 -4.70
CA LEU A 171 -5.85 4.37 -3.47
C LEU A 171 -6.29 5.70 -2.86
N LYS A 172 -6.32 5.75 -1.53
CA LYS A 172 -6.39 7.02 -0.81
C LYS A 172 -5.10 7.79 -1.05
N LYS A 173 -5.22 8.99 -1.59
CA LYS A 173 -4.05 9.85 -1.86
C LYS A 173 -3.34 10.21 -0.55
N SER A 174 -2.02 10.11 -0.55
CA SER A 174 -1.18 10.53 0.58
C SER A 174 0.15 11.10 0.08
N GLU A 175 0.75 11.96 0.90
CA GLU A 175 2.06 12.53 0.65
C GLU A 175 2.82 12.70 1.97
N HIS A 176 4.08 12.29 1.98
CA HIS A 176 4.96 12.35 3.16
C HIS A 176 6.34 12.86 2.76
N ALA A 177 6.82 13.91 3.44
CA ALA A 177 8.23 14.28 3.42
C ALA A 177 8.98 13.44 4.46
N VAL A 178 9.90 12.59 4.00
CA VAL A 178 10.61 11.62 4.83
C VAL A 178 12.09 11.95 4.86
N LYS A 179 12.64 12.11 6.08
CA LYS A 179 14.09 12.29 6.27
C LYS A 179 14.82 11.02 5.87
N ILE A 180 15.90 11.18 5.11
CA ILE A 180 16.71 10.04 4.66
C ILE A 180 17.67 9.62 5.78
N LYS A 181 17.69 8.32 6.06
CA LYS A 181 18.70 7.71 6.94
C LYS A 181 19.85 7.19 6.10
N TYR A 182 20.99 7.88 6.17
CA TYR A 182 22.23 7.43 5.56
C TYR A 182 22.94 6.43 6.46
N LYS A 183 23.47 5.35 5.89
CA LYS A 183 24.40 4.45 6.58
C LYS A 183 25.56 4.12 5.66
N SER A 184 26.75 4.05 6.24
CA SER A 184 27.88 3.40 5.61
C SER A 184 27.68 1.89 5.72
N ASP A 185 27.78 1.22 4.58
CA ASP A 185 27.88 -0.22 4.40
C ASP A 185 29.32 -0.71 4.61
#